data_AF-A0A167G1R3-F1
#
_entry.id   AF-A0A167G1R3-F1
#
_cell.length_a   1.000
_cell.length_b   1.000
_cell.length_c   1.000
_cell.angle_alpha   90.00
_cell.angle_beta   90.00
_cell.angle_gamma   90.00
#
_symmetry.space_group_name_H-M   'P 1'
#
loop_
_entity.id
_entity.type
_entity.pdbx_description
1 polymer ?
#
loop_
_entity_poly.entity_id
_entity_poly.type
_entity_poly.pdbx_seq_one_letter_code
_entity_poly.pdbx_strand_id
1 'polypeptide(L)'
;MKVQALLLCLLTATLSVAWMPSVTRPIKHKRAAVRDEIVVKRQVLAADLRPSRRQTETCPTPLPSGGCNCGDGNILCSGSCVSSSSLTSCGTCTNQCFMGDMTRQAQACVDGECVCADPYPDACNGGCSNFNNDHYNCGSCDHICPGECVGGICANPCPAGDLFCNNDMCVTNNTIYNCGSCGSACLPGDTSVQPEVCTAGVCACPAGYPTICGEGCTNLLSDHYNCGSCDHICPGECVGGICANPCPAGDLFCNNDMCVTNNTQGNCGSCGNACLPGDTSVQPEVCTAGVCACPAGYPTICGEGCTNLLNDHYNCGSCDHICPGECVGGICANPCPAGDLFCNNDMCVTNNTINNCGSCGSMCLPGDTSVQPEVCTAGVCACPAGYPTICGEGCTNLLNDHYNCGSCDHICPGECVGGICANPCPAGYLFCNGDACFQNNTLTNCGSCGNACFMGSTTLPAQVCTNGACV
;
A
#
# COMPACT_ATOMS: atom_id res chain seq x y z
N MET A 1 13.65 25.34 -45.52
CA MET A 1 12.84 26.49 -45.98
C MET A 1 12.15 27.10 -44.76
N LYS A 2 12.24 28.43 -44.63
CA LYS A 2 11.69 29.26 -43.54
C LYS A 2 10.14 29.23 -43.50
N VAL A 3 9.55 29.45 -42.32
CA VAL A 3 8.47 30.43 -41.94
C VAL A 3 8.07 30.11 -40.47
N GLN A 4 8.57 30.84 -39.45
CA GLN A 4 7.88 31.86 -38.62
C GLN A 4 6.60 31.36 -37.89
N ALA A 5 6.59 31.09 -36.58
CA ALA A 5 6.78 31.92 -35.37
C ALA A 5 5.52 32.72 -34.95
N LEU A 6 4.81 32.24 -33.93
CA LEU A 6 3.87 33.00 -33.11
C LEU A 6 3.87 32.48 -31.66
N LEU A 7 4.22 33.41 -30.75
CA LEU A 7 3.93 33.54 -29.32
C LEU A 7 3.83 32.28 -28.43
N LEU A 8 4.71 32.20 -27.41
CA LEU A 8 4.29 32.09 -26.00
C LEU A 8 5.51 32.33 -25.07
N CYS A 9 5.49 33.39 -24.28
CA CYS A 9 6.39 33.61 -23.14
C CYS A 9 5.59 33.32 -21.86
N LEU A 10 5.99 32.29 -21.13
CA LEU A 10 5.46 31.92 -19.82
C LEU A 10 6.07 32.83 -18.73
N LEU A 11 5.22 33.55 -18.01
CA LEU A 11 5.53 34.15 -16.71
C LEU A 11 4.41 33.75 -15.74
N THR A 12 4.78 32.89 -14.79
CA THR A 12 3.98 32.49 -13.64
C THR A 12 3.84 33.65 -12.67
N ALA A 13 2.61 34.13 -12.44
CA ALA A 13 2.28 35.04 -11.35
C ALA A 13 1.11 34.45 -10.55
N THR A 14 1.42 34.05 -9.32
CA THR A 14 0.50 33.58 -8.28
C THR A 14 -0.42 34.71 -7.82
N LEU A 15 -1.74 34.48 -7.88
CA LEU A 15 -2.77 35.34 -7.30
C LEU A 15 -2.93 35.04 -5.80
N SER A 16 -2.52 35.98 -4.96
CA SER A 16 -2.94 36.08 -3.55
C SER A 16 -3.73 37.37 -3.39
N VAL A 17 -5.05 37.27 -3.28
CA VAL A 17 -5.94 38.39 -2.98
C VAL A 17 -5.99 38.55 -1.46
N ALA A 18 -5.21 39.49 -0.92
CA ALA A 18 -5.30 39.94 0.46
C ALA A 18 -6.22 41.18 0.53
N TRP A 19 -7.32 41.06 1.27
CA TRP A 19 -8.19 42.17 1.64
C TRP A 19 -7.45 43.13 2.59
N MET A 20 -7.39 44.41 2.22
CA MET A 20 -6.90 45.50 3.07
C MET A 20 -8.00 45.97 4.05
N PRO A 21 -7.66 46.29 5.32
CA PRO A 21 -8.56 46.97 6.23
C PRO A 21 -8.57 48.48 6.00
N SER A 22 -9.76 49.06 5.96
CA SER A 22 -10.03 50.49 5.80
C SER A 22 -9.50 51.32 6.98
N VAL A 23 -8.55 52.23 6.70
CA VAL A 23 -8.08 53.26 7.62
C VAL A 23 -8.90 54.53 7.41
N THR A 24 -9.80 54.85 8.32
CA THR A 24 -10.48 56.16 8.36
C THR A 24 -9.65 57.17 9.15
N ARG A 25 -9.38 58.32 8.50
CA ARG A 25 -8.65 59.47 9.06
C ARG A 25 -9.47 60.20 10.14
N PRO A 26 -8.84 60.72 11.21
CA PRO A 26 -9.53 61.52 12.22
C PRO A 26 -9.66 62.98 11.76
N ILE A 27 -10.90 63.48 11.67
CA ILE A 27 -11.21 64.90 11.45
C ILE A 27 -11.22 65.60 12.81
N LYS A 28 -10.36 66.61 12.94
CA LYS A 28 -10.27 67.52 14.08
C LYS A 28 -11.56 68.34 14.19
N HIS A 29 -12.34 68.11 15.24
CA HIS A 29 -13.34 69.07 15.71
C HIS A 29 -12.83 69.85 16.93
N LYS A 30 -13.08 71.15 16.85
CA LYS A 30 -12.61 72.23 17.72
C LYS A 30 -12.99 71.98 19.19
N ARG A 31 -12.00 72.18 20.07
CA ARG A 31 -12.21 72.44 21.50
C ARG A 31 -13.08 73.69 21.66
N ALA A 32 -14.31 73.52 22.10
CA ALA A 32 -15.09 74.54 22.78
C ALA A 32 -15.16 74.12 24.25
N ALA A 33 -14.67 75.00 25.12
CA ALA A 33 -14.54 74.80 26.54
C ALA A 33 -15.91 74.51 27.18
N VAL A 34 -16.07 73.30 27.71
CA VAL A 34 -17.09 73.01 28.71
C VAL A 34 -16.63 73.71 29.98
N ARG A 35 -17.43 74.67 30.43
CA ARG A 35 -17.27 75.31 31.74
C ARG A 35 -17.41 74.22 32.78
N ASP A 36 -16.31 73.92 33.46
CA ASP A 36 -16.32 73.28 34.76
C ASP A 36 -17.21 74.14 35.68
N GLU A 37 -18.42 73.67 35.97
CA GLU A 37 -19.12 74.10 37.18
C GLU A 37 -18.34 73.54 38.35
N ILE A 38 -17.42 74.37 38.84
CA ILE A 38 -16.83 74.26 40.17
C ILE A 38 -18.00 74.34 41.15
N VAL A 39 -18.56 73.17 41.51
CA VAL A 39 -19.30 73.03 42.75
C VAL A 39 -18.27 73.21 43.85
N VAL A 40 -18.14 74.45 44.31
CA VAL A 40 -17.42 74.79 45.53
C VAL A 40 -18.09 73.98 46.64
N LYS A 41 -17.53 72.82 46.98
CA LYS A 41 -17.70 72.22 48.31
C LYS A 41 -17.07 73.20 49.28
N ARG A 42 -17.84 74.23 49.66
CA ARG A 42 -17.54 75.03 50.83
C ARG A 42 -17.62 74.06 51.99
N GLN A 43 -16.48 73.65 52.51
CA GLN A 43 -16.39 73.20 53.88
C GLN A 43 -16.85 74.37 54.73
N VAL A 44 -18.11 74.33 55.17
CA VAL A 44 -18.54 75.17 56.28
C VAL A 44 -17.80 74.65 57.49
N LEU A 45 -16.70 75.31 57.84
CA LEU A 45 -16.06 75.13 59.12
C LEU A 45 -17.09 75.48 60.21
N ALA A 46 -17.15 74.69 61.27
CA ALA A 46 -18.14 74.79 62.35
C ALA A 46 -18.13 76.13 63.12
N ALA A 47 -17.32 77.11 62.70
CA ALA A 47 -17.18 78.43 63.33
C ALA A 47 -18.01 79.56 62.68
N ASP A 48 -18.66 79.34 61.51
CA ASP A 48 -19.36 80.41 60.77
C ASP A 48 -20.90 80.35 60.83
N LEU A 49 -21.49 79.53 61.70
CA LEU A 49 -22.95 79.51 61.94
C LEU A 49 -23.30 80.35 63.19
N ARG A 50 -23.80 81.58 62.96
CA ARG A 50 -24.57 82.31 63.98
C ARG A 50 -25.89 81.58 64.22
N PRO A 51 -26.40 81.49 65.48
CA PRO A 51 -27.57 80.69 65.77
C PRO A 51 -28.84 81.38 65.23
N SER A 52 -29.40 80.82 64.15
CA SER A 52 -30.75 81.14 63.71
C SER A 52 -31.73 80.43 64.64
N ARG A 53 -32.43 81.25 65.42
CA ARG A 53 -33.43 80.84 66.40
C ARG A 53 -34.76 80.62 65.68
N ARG A 54 -35.03 79.41 65.15
CA ARG A 54 -36.39 78.83 64.99
C ARG A 54 -36.39 77.44 64.36
N GLN A 55 -37.28 76.60 64.89
CA GLN A 55 -37.68 75.26 64.46
C GLN A 55 -36.73 74.12 64.83
N THR A 56 -36.75 73.84 66.13
CA THR A 56 -36.36 72.58 66.74
C THR A 56 -37.54 71.61 66.70
N GLU A 57 -37.46 70.51 65.95
CA GLU A 57 -38.00 69.25 66.46
C GLU A 57 -36.98 68.75 67.48
N THR A 58 -37.16 69.26 68.70
CA THR A 58 -36.29 69.00 69.85
C THR A 58 -36.32 67.52 70.20
N CYS A 59 -35.15 66.90 70.18
CA CYS A 59 -34.64 66.04 71.25
C CYS A 59 -35.64 65.88 72.42
N PRO A 60 -36.40 64.77 72.51
CA PRO A 60 -37.51 64.63 73.46
C PRO A 60 -37.09 64.78 74.93
N THR A 61 -35.82 64.55 75.27
CA THR A 61 -35.22 64.82 76.59
C THR A 61 -33.72 65.11 76.49
N PRO A 62 -33.20 66.27 76.93
CA PRO A 62 -31.76 66.52 77.00
C PRO A 62 -31.13 65.85 78.24
N LEU A 63 -30.11 65.01 78.06
CA LEU A 63 -29.28 64.46 79.15
C LEU A 63 -28.06 65.36 79.43
N PRO A 64 -27.51 65.38 80.67
CA PRO A 64 -26.36 66.22 81.06
C PRO A 64 -25.05 65.94 80.32
N SER A 65 -24.96 64.84 79.58
CA SER A 65 -23.78 64.41 78.81
C SER A 65 -23.78 64.86 77.34
N GLY A 66 -24.76 65.66 76.90
CA GLY A 66 -24.78 66.23 75.55
C GLY A 66 -25.22 65.29 74.42
N GLY A 67 -25.78 64.12 74.74
CA GLY A 67 -26.44 63.22 73.78
C GLY A 67 -27.97 63.36 73.79
N CYS A 68 -28.60 63.28 72.62
CA CYS A 68 -30.06 63.24 72.48
C CYS A 68 -30.59 61.81 72.60
N ASN A 69 -31.62 61.60 73.43
CA ASN A 69 -32.36 60.34 73.47
C ASN A 69 -33.57 60.44 72.52
N CYS A 70 -33.58 59.63 71.47
CA CYS A 70 -34.61 59.67 70.43
C CYS A 70 -35.84 58.77 70.71
N GLY A 71 -35.82 58.03 71.83
CA GLY A 71 -36.85 57.03 72.13
C GLY A 71 -36.69 55.75 71.29
N ASP A 72 -37.36 54.68 71.69
CA ASP A 72 -37.28 53.39 71.02
C ASP A 72 -37.78 53.48 69.57
N GLY A 73 -37.04 52.89 68.63
CA GLY A 73 -37.35 52.91 67.19
C GLY A 73 -36.85 54.14 66.42
N ASN A 74 -36.11 55.04 67.07
CA ASN A 74 -35.49 56.21 66.42
C ASN A 74 -33.99 56.30 66.72
N ILE A 75 -33.24 56.88 65.79
CA ILE A 75 -31.80 57.10 65.88
C ILE A 75 -31.47 58.58 65.70
N LEU A 76 -30.40 59.05 66.35
CA LEU A 76 -29.94 60.44 66.25
C LEU A 76 -29.04 60.62 65.03
N CYS A 77 -29.51 61.37 64.04
CA CYS A 77 -28.80 61.64 62.81
C CYS A 77 -28.59 63.15 62.64
N SER A 78 -27.33 63.59 62.67
CA SER A 78 -26.94 65.00 62.50
C SER A 78 -27.75 65.98 63.38
N GLY A 79 -28.01 65.58 64.63
CA GLY A 79 -28.74 66.39 65.63
C GLY A 79 -30.27 66.30 65.55
N SER A 80 -30.84 65.49 64.65
CA SER A 80 -32.28 65.24 64.54
C SER A 80 -32.59 63.76 64.76
N CYS A 81 -33.68 63.46 65.46
CA CYS A 81 -34.14 62.08 65.62
C CYS A 81 -34.92 61.65 64.37
N VAL A 82 -34.45 60.60 63.71
CA VAL A 82 -35.13 60.00 62.55
C VAL A 82 -35.50 58.56 62.86
N SER A 83 -36.55 58.07 62.22
CA SER A 83 -37.01 56.69 62.42
C SER A 83 -35.96 55.69 61.92
N SER A 84 -35.56 54.75 62.78
CA SER A 84 -34.64 53.67 62.43
C SER A 84 -35.29 52.57 61.60
N SER A 85 -36.60 52.67 61.36
CA SER A 85 -37.38 51.79 60.47
C SER A 85 -37.72 52.46 59.13
N SER A 86 -37.22 53.68 58.86
CA SER A 86 -37.43 54.37 57.58
C SER A 86 -36.51 53.79 56.50
N LEU A 87 -36.99 53.79 55.25
CA LEU A 87 -36.20 53.42 54.07
C LEU A 87 -34.97 54.30 53.84
N THR A 88 -34.92 55.50 54.43
CA THR A 88 -33.78 56.43 54.27
C THR A 88 -32.77 56.39 55.42
N SER A 89 -33.05 55.62 56.47
CA SER A 89 -32.25 55.58 57.71
C SER A 89 -32.43 54.25 58.46
N CYS A 90 -32.39 53.14 57.73
CA CYS A 90 -32.71 51.81 58.26
C CYS A 90 -31.60 51.33 59.22
N GLY A 91 -31.87 51.28 60.53
CA GLY A 91 -30.91 50.92 61.57
C GLY A 91 -29.80 51.96 61.81
N THR A 92 -29.30 52.65 60.78
CA THR A 92 -28.28 53.70 60.87
C THR A 92 -28.61 54.89 59.97
N CYS A 93 -28.01 56.05 60.27
CA CYS A 93 -28.28 57.31 59.59
C CYS A 93 -27.97 57.34 58.09
N THR A 94 -27.14 56.41 57.61
CA THR A 94 -26.66 56.38 56.23
C THR A 94 -27.11 55.13 55.48
N ASN A 95 -27.85 54.23 56.13
CA ASN A 95 -28.33 53.01 55.51
C ASN A 95 -29.67 53.27 54.81
N GLN A 96 -29.57 53.65 53.54
CA GLN A 96 -30.72 53.88 52.68
C GLN A 96 -31.05 52.62 51.91
N CYS A 97 -32.24 52.08 52.14
CA CYS A 97 -32.79 50.97 51.38
C CYS A 97 -33.21 51.43 49.99
N PHE A 98 -33.10 50.51 49.03
CA PHE A 98 -33.49 50.79 47.65
C PHE A 98 -34.99 51.11 47.56
N MET A 99 -35.31 52.23 46.90
CA MET A 99 -36.67 52.77 46.86
C MET A 99 -37.53 52.21 45.71
N GLY A 100 -37.04 51.20 44.99
CA GLY A 100 -37.71 50.63 43.83
C GLY A 100 -37.41 51.40 42.53
N ASP A 101 -37.56 50.73 41.41
CA ASP A 101 -37.61 51.33 40.07
C ASP A 101 -38.55 50.53 39.15
N MET A 102 -38.46 50.74 37.83
CA MET A 102 -39.32 50.02 36.88
C MET A 102 -39.03 48.52 36.78
N THR A 103 -37.84 48.07 37.18
CA THR A 103 -37.42 46.66 37.04
C THR A 103 -37.38 45.94 38.37
N ARG A 104 -37.42 46.64 39.50
CA ARG A 104 -37.23 46.07 40.85
C ARG A 104 -38.10 46.76 41.87
N GLN A 105 -38.60 45.97 42.81
CA GLN A 105 -39.35 46.47 43.95
C GLN A 105 -38.43 47.11 45.01
N ALA A 106 -38.98 48.03 45.78
CA ALA A 106 -38.32 48.60 46.96
C ALA A 106 -38.02 47.53 48.01
N GLN A 107 -36.88 47.68 48.69
CA GLN A 107 -36.54 46.89 49.87
C GLN A 107 -37.38 47.34 51.08
N ALA A 108 -37.57 46.44 52.05
CA ALA A 108 -38.15 46.78 53.35
C ALA A 108 -37.05 46.99 54.39
N CYS A 109 -37.28 47.91 55.33
CA CYS A 109 -36.43 48.02 56.51
C CYS A 109 -36.99 47.14 57.64
N VAL A 110 -36.31 46.06 57.98
CA VAL A 110 -36.70 45.12 59.05
C VAL A 110 -35.51 44.97 59.99
N ASP A 111 -35.74 45.24 61.28
CA ASP A 111 -34.71 45.16 62.34
C ASP A 111 -33.41 45.92 62.05
N GLY A 112 -33.49 46.99 61.26
CA GLY A 112 -32.36 47.84 60.89
C GLY A 112 -31.58 47.36 59.65
N GLU A 113 -32.06 46.31 58.97
CA GLU A 113 -31.49 45.81 57.72
C GLU A 113 -32.46 46.01 56.55
N CYS A 114 -31.90 46.29 55.37
CA CYS A 114 -32.65 46.38 54.12
C CYS A 114 -32.79 44.97 53.55
N VAL A 115 -34.00 44.43 53.60
CA VAL A 115 -34.28 43.03 53.22
C VAL A 115 -35.32 42.96 52.11
N CYS A 116 -35.25 41.87 51.36
CA CYS A 116 -36.29 41.45 50.43
C CYS A 116 -37.20 40.44 51.12
N ALA A 117 -38.49 40.60 50.93
CA ALA A 117 -39.53 39.83 51.61
C ALA A 117 -40.68 39.59 50.64
N ASP A 118 -41.56 38.65 50.98
CA ASP A 118 -42.70 38.31 50.14
C ASP A 118 -43.56 39.55 49.81
N PRO A 119 -44.03 39.69 48.56
CA PRO A 119 -43.96 38.69 47.47
C PRO A 119 -42.71 38.76 46.58
N TYR A 120 -41.68 39.53 46.96
CA TYR A 120 -40.43 39.73 46.19
C TYR A 120 -39.21 39.33 47.03
N PRO A 121 -38.97 38.02 47.24
CA PRO A 121 -37.95 37.54 48.17
C PRO A 121 -36.52 37.66 47.62
N ASP A 122 -36.34 37.82 46.31
CA ASP A 122 -35.04 37.71 45.66
C ASP A 122 -34.33 39.08 45.60
N ALA A 123 -33.14 39.16 46.18
CA ALA A 123 -32.31 40.36 46.11
C ALA A 123 -31.72 40.53 44.71
N CYS A 124 -31.92 41.69 44.10
CA CYS A 124 -31.49 41.94 42.75
C CYS A 124 -30.95 43.35 42.49
N ASN A 125 -29.64 43.47 42.24
CA ASN A 125 -28.95 44.74 41.98
C ASN A 125 -29.23 45.84 43.04
N GLY A 126 -29.52 45.44 44.28
CA GLY A 126 -29.89 46.35 45.37
C GLY A 126 -31.40 46.54 45.58
N GLY A 127 -32.25 46.11 44.66
CA GLY A 127 -33.71 46.03 44.84
C GLY A 127 -34.20 44.62 45.11
N CYS A 128 -35.52 44.42 45.06
CA CYS A 128 -36.15 43.13 45.25
C CYS A 128 -36.92 42.69 44.00
N SER A 129 -36.93 41.40 43.75
CA SER A 129 -37.65 40.78 42.63
C SER A 129 -38.28 39.46 43.09
N ASN A 130 -39.17 38.92 42.27
CA ASN A 130 -39.60 37.54 42.37
C ASN A 130 -39.16 36.85 41.09
N PHE A 131 -38.06 36.10 41.18
CA PHE A 131 -37.48 35.45 40.01
C PHE A 131 -38.44 34.47 39.34
N ASN A 132 -39.52 34.06 40.00
CA ASN A 132 -40.48 33.13 39.40
C ASN A 132 -41.45 33.78 38.41
N ASN A 133 -41.68 35.09 38.48
CA ASN A 133 -42.68 35.77 37.67
C ASN A 133 -42.32 37.21 37.25
N ASP A 134 -41.16 37.72 37.68
CA ASP A 134 -40.68 39.03 37.25
C ASP A 134 -40.13 38.95 35.83
N HIS A 135 -40.83 39.62 34.91
CA HIS A 135 -40.45 39.74 33.51
C HIS A 135 -39.04 40.34 33.32
N TYR A 136 -38.58 41.22 34.20
CA TYR A 136 -37.27 41.87 34.07
C TYR A 136 -36.13 41.08 34.72
N ASN A 137 -36.44 40.11 35.57
CA ASN A 137 -35.46 39.37 36.37
C ASN A 137 -35.84 37.88 36.49
N CYS A 138 -36.25 37.25 35.40
CA CYS A 138 -36.79 35.90 35.46
C CYS A 138 -35.69 34.86 35.71
N GLY A 139 -35.75 34.12 36.81
CA GLY A 139 -34.72 33.15 37.21
C GLY A 139 -33.39 33.77 37.68
N SER A 140 -33.08 35.01 37.29
CA SER A 140 -31.91 35.77 37.74
C SER A 140 -32.05 37.26 37.45
N CYS A 141 -31.22 38.08 38.09
CA CYS A 141 -31.15 39.52 37.83
C CYS A 141 -30.91 39.89 36.37
N ASP A 142 -31.60 40.94 35.92
CA ASP A 142 -31.53 41.49 34.56
C ASP A 142 -31.82 40.48 33.44
N HIS A 143 -32.39 39.31 33.77
CA HIS A 143 -32.84 38.34 32.78
C HIS A 143 -34.26 38.69 32.34
N ILE A 144 -34.31 39.60 31.36
CA ILE A 144 -35.56 40.09 30.80
C ILE A 144 -36.14 39.04 29.86
N CYS A 145 -37.37 38.60 30.12
CA CYS A 145 -38.06 37.69 29.24
C CYS A 145 -38.68 38.41 28.04
N PRO A 146 -38.60 37.85 26.82
CA PRO A 146 -39.40 38.32 25.70
C PRO A 146 -40.91 38.05 25.89
N GLY A 147 -41.24 36.98 26.61
CA GLY A 147 -42.59 36.59 27.01
C GLY A 147 -42.84 36.75 28.51
N GLU A 148 -43.81 36.00 29.04
CA GLU A 148 -44.05 35.94 30.49
C GLU A 148 -42.96 35.12 31.20
N CYS A 149 -42.63 35.51 32.42
CA CYS A 149 -41.82 34.68 33.31
C CYS A 149 -42.74 33.70 34.06
N VAL A 150 -42.51 32.39 33.90
CA VAL A 150 -43.31 31.35 34.56
C VAL A 150 -42.38 30.36 35.24
N GLY A 151 -42.37 30.38 36.58
CA GLY A 151 -41.54 29.48 37.37
C GLY A 151 -40.04 29.72 37.22
N GLY A 152 -39.64 30.95 36.91
CA GLY A 152 -38.24 31.35 36.75
C GLY A 152 -37.64 31.01 35.40
N ILE A 153 -38.49 30.67 34.43
CA ILE A 153 -38.11 30.42 33.05
C ILE A 153 -38.96 31.32 32.16
N CYS A 154 -38.33 31.97 31.19
CA CYS A 154 -39.05 32.71 30.17
C CYS A 154 -39.91 31.75 29.36
N ALA A 155 -41.23 31.91 29.41
CA ALA A 155 -42.12 31.17 28.56
C ALA A 155 -41.80 31.49 27.09
N ASN A 156 -41.76 30.45 26.24
CA ASN A 156 -41.62 30.63 24.81
C ASN A 156 -42.81 31.50 24.32
N PRO A 157 -42.58 32.71 23.80
CA PRO A 157 -43.66 33.57 23.33
C PRO A 157 -44.28 33.07 22.02
N CYS A 158 -43.70 32.04 21.41
CA CYS A 158 -44.10 31.57 20.10
C CYS A 158 -45.29 30.60 20.13
N PRO A 159 -46.10 30.57 19.06
CA PRO A 159 -47.16 29.58 18.87
C PRO A 159 -46.65 28.14 19.03
N ALA A 160 -47.56 27.22 19.39
CA ALA A 160 -47.22 25.80 19.50
C ALA A 160 -46.65 25.28 18.16
N GLY A 161 -45.43 24.74 18.19
CA GLY A 161 -44.71 24.27 17.01
C GLY A 161 -43.61 25.21 16.50
N ASP A 162 -43.48 26.41 17.08
CA ASP A 162 -42.43 27.38 16.74
C ASP A 162 -41.33 27.42 17.81
N LEU A 163 -40.12 27.74 17.35
CA LEU A 163 -38.92 27.97 18.14
C LEU A 163 -38.69 29.46 18.33
N PHE A 164 -38.18 29.82 19.50
CA PHE A 164 -37.68 31.15 19.77
C PHE A 164 -36.15 31.19 19.59
N CYS A 165 -35.69 31.88 18.55
CA CYS A 165 -34.27 31.93 18.19
C CYS A 165 -33.61 33.28 18.52
N ASN A 166 -32.26 33.33 18.46
CA ASN A 166 -31.36 34.38 18.97
C ASN A 166 -31.58 35.85 18.51
N ASN A 167 -32.72 36.20 17.89
CA ASN A 167 -33.12 37.57 17.53
C ASN A 167 -34.59 37.86 17.88
N ASP A 168 -35.10 37.25 18.93
CA ASP A 168 -36.49 37.38 19.39
C ASP A 168 -37.57 37.06 18.34
N MET A 169 -37.23 36.18 17.40
CA MET A 169 -38.08 35.81 16.27
C MET A 169 -38.59 34.38 16.44
N CYS A 170 -39.90 34.23 16.29
CA CYS A 170 -40.54 32.93 16.18
C CYS A 170 -40.29 32.35 14.79
N VAL A 171 -39.68 31.16 14.74
CA VAL A 171 -39.43 30.42 13.49
C VAL A 171 -40.03 29.02 13.61
N THR A 172 -40.55 28.51 12.50
CA THR A 172 -41.20 27.19 12.52
C THR A 172 -40.18 26.07 12.71
N ASN A 173 -40.44 25.18 13.68
CA ASN A 173 -39.55 24.09 14.13
C ASN A 173 -39.42 22.89 13.15
N ASN A 174 -39.99 23.02 11.96
CA ASN A 174 -40.00 21.96 10.96
C ASN A 174 -39.47 22.43 9.60
N THR A 175 -38.75 23.56 9.59
CA THR A 175 -38.10 24.07 8.39
C THR A 175 -36.74 23.42 8.20
N ILE A 176 -36.26 23.39 6.95
CA ILE A 176 -34.91 22.90 6.62
C ILE A 176 -33.80 23.69 7.31
N TYR A 177 -34.08 24.89 7.85
CA TYR A 177 -33.09 25.74 8.53
C TYR A 177 -33.18 25.66 10.08
N ASN A 178 -34.27 25.15 10.63
CA ASN A 178 -34.53 25.10 12.08
C ASN A 178 -35.24 23.79 12.45
N CYS A 179 -34.63 22.66 12.16
CA CYS A 179 -35.20 21.36 12.42
C CYS A 179 -34.90 20.90 13.85
N GLY A 180 -35.91 20.91 14.71
CA GLY A 180 -35.79 20.52 16.13
C GLY A 180 -35.24 21.62 17.03
N SER A 181 -34.31 22.44 16.52
CA SER A 181 -33.75 23.59 17.22
C SER A 181 -33.30 24.72 16.28
N CYS A 182 -33.05 25.89 16.86
CA CYS A 182 -32.60 27.08 16.15
C CYS A 182 -31.28 26.85 15.43
N GLY A 183 -31.24 27.11 14.13
CA GLY A 183 -30.03 26.94 13.31
C GLY A 183 -29.63 25.47 13.06
N SER A 184 -30.44 24.50 13.49
CA SER A 184 -30.27 23.10 13.11
C SER A 184 -30.75 22.91 11.68
N ALA A 185 -29.91 23.32 10.74
CA ALA A 185 -30.18 23.20 9.32
C ALA A 185 -29.92 21.77 8.84
N CYS A 186 -30.84 21.22 8.05
CA CYS A 186 -30.64 19.97 7.33
C CYS A 186 -29.82 20.21 6.07
N LEU A 187 -29.20 19.14 5.58
CA LEU A 187 -28.38 19.20 4.38
C LEU A 187 -29.22 19.61 3.15
N PRO A 188 -28.81 20.66 2.41
CA PRO A 188 -29.64 21.27 1.37
C PRO A 188 -29.67 20.50 0.05
N GLY A 189 -28.85 19.46 -0.10
CA GLY A 189 -28.63 18.78 -1.37
C GLY A 189 -27.87 19.64 -2.38
N ASP A 190 -27.70 19.10 -3.59
CA ASP A 190 -27.15 19.80 -4.75
C ASP A 190 -27.66 19.19 -6.07
N THR A 191 -26.93 19.35 -7.18
CA THR A 191 -27.31 18.76 -8.48
C THR A 191 -27.16 17.24 -8.56
N SER A 192 -26.37 16.64 -7.66
CA SER A 192 -26.08 15.21 -7.57
C SER A 192 -26.85 14.50 -6.46
N VAL A 193 -27.33 15.22 -5.45
CA VAL A 193 -28.03 14.63 -4.29
C VAL A 193 -29.26 15.47 -3.87
N GLN A 194 -30.27 14.82 -3.31
CA GLN A 194 -31.50 15.46 -2.82
C GLN A 194 -31.30 16.10 -1.44
N PRO A 195 -32.07 17.13 -1.08
CA PRO A 195 -32.07 17.66 0.28
C PRO A 195 -32.59 16.64 1.30
N GLU A 196 -32.09 16.75 2.53
CA GLU A 196 -32.76 16.18 3.69
C GLU A 196 -34.10 16.88 3.97
N VAL A 197 -35.01 16.18 4.64
CA VAL A 197 -36.28 16.73 5.10
C VAL A 197 -36.34 16.75 6.62
N CYS A 198 -36.94 17.80 7.18
CA CYS A 198 -37.18 17.86 8.61
C CYS A 198 -38.43 17.07 8.98
N THR A 199 -38.26 15.94 9.66
CA THR A 199 -39.37 15.10 10.13
C THR A 199 -39.30 14.97 11.64
N ALA A 200 -40.34 15.43 12.33
CA ALA A 200 -40.42 15.41 13.80
C ALA A 200 -39.21 16.04 14.52
N GLY A 201 -38.65 17.12 13.96
CA GLY A 201 -37.51 17.83 14.53
C GLY A 201 -36.16 17.14 14.29
N VAL A 202 -36.09 16.17 13.38
CA VAL A 202 -34.85 15.50 12.98
C VAL A 202 -34.68 15.57 11.47
N CYS A 203 -33.48 15.93 11.02
CA CYS A 203 -33.10 15.87 9.62
C CYS A 203 -32.94 14.41 9.22
N ALA A 204 -33.64 14.01 8.15
CA ALA A 204 -33.59 12.66 7.65
C ALA A 204 -33.74 12.65 6.13
N CYS A 205 -33.14 11.64 5.51
CA CYS A 205 -33.34 11.44 4.08
C CYS A 205 -34.76 11.01 3.74
N PRO A 206 -35.33 11.50 2.61
CA PRO A 206 -36.61 11.00 2.11
C PRO A 206 -36.54 9.50 1.80
N ALA A 207 -37.68 8.79 1.90
CA ALA A 207 -37.73 7.34 1.69
C ALA A 207 -37.23 6.85 0.32
N GLY A 208 -37.28 7.70 -0.71
CA GLY A 208 -36.75 7.39 -2.05
C GLY A 208 -35.24 7.54 -2.18
N TYR A 209 -34.56 8.17 -1.21
CA TYR A 209 -33.14 8.54 -1.25
C TYR A 209 -32.45 8.23 0.09
N PRO A 210 -32.46 6.96 0.54
CA PRO A 210 -32.19 6.62 1.95
C PRO A 210 -30.76 6.84 2.44
N THR A 211 -29.82 7.19 1.56
CA THR A 211 -28.37 7.25 1.88
C THR A 211 -27.86 8.67 1.84
N ILE A 212 -27.10 9.10 2.85
CA ILE A 212 -26.41 10.39 2.82
C ILE A 212 -25.10 10.27 2.03
N CYS A 213 -24.93 11.12 1.01
CA CYS A 213 -23.69 11.31 0.24
C CYS A 213 -23.40 12.80 0.11
N GLY A 214 -22.21 13.23 0.52
CA GLY A 214 -21.82 14.65 0.50
C GLY A 214 -22.80 15.55 1.25
N GLU A 215 -23.38 16.50 0.52
CA GLU A 215 -24.28 17.55 1.04
C GLU A 215 -25.77 17.15 0.99
N GLY A 216 -26.11 15.86 0.87
CA GLY A 216 -27.50 15.43 0.75
C GLY A 216 -27.72 13.93 0.68
N CYS A 217 -28.87 13.57 0.13
CA CYS A 217 -29.46 12.24 0.12
C CYS A 217 -29.53 11.65 -1.29
N THR A 218 -29.18 10.39 -1.45
CA THR A 218 -29.21 9.69 -2.73
C THR A 218 -29.82 8.29 -2.59
N ASN A 219 -30.21 7.74 -3.74
CA ASN A 219 -30.53 6.34 -3.90
C ASN A 219 -29.41 5.65 -4.66
N LEU A 220 -28.55 4.93 -3.94
CA LEU A 220 -27.42 4.22 -4.54
C LEU A 220 -27.86 3.18 -5.59
N LEU A 221 -29.14 2.81 -5.68
CA LEU A 221 -29.63 1.83 -6.64
C LEU A 221 -29.97 2.42 -8.02
N SER A 222 -30.15 3.74 -8.10
CA SER A 222 -30.66 4.40 -9.31
C SER A 222 -30.04 5.75 -9.62
N ASP A 223 -29.29 6.35 -8.69
CA ASP A 223 -28.63 7.62 -8.93
C ASP A 223 -27.38 7.45 -9.80
N HIS A 224 -27.38 8.14 -10.92
CA HIS A 224 -26.27 8.18 -11.87
C HIS A 224 -24.99 8.74 -11.27
N TYR A 225 -25.06 9.70 -10.33
CA TYR A 225 -23.87 10.31 -9.72
C TYR A 225 -23.33 9.54 -8.51
N ASN A 226 -24.10 8.60 -7.97
CA ASN A 226 -23.81 7.89 -6.72
C ASN A 226 -24.15 6.38 -6.83
N CYS A 227 -23.86 5.74 -7.95
CA CYS A 227 -24.36 4.38 -8.20
C CYS A 227 -23.57 3.33 -7.41
N GLY A 228 -24.22 2.61 -6.51
CA GLY A 228 -23.59 1.61 -5.63
C GLY A 228 -22.75 2.20 -4.49
N SER A 229 -22.21 3.41 -4.65
CA SER A 229 -21.50 4.18 -3.61
C SER A 229 -21.54 5.68 -3.90
N CYS A 230 -21.32 6.52 -2.88
CA CYS A 230 -21.20 7.97 -3.07
C CYS A 230 -20.10 8.33 -4.08
N ASP A 231 -20.33 9.39 -4.87
CA ASP A 231 -19.43 9.92 -5.90
C ASP A 231 -19.03 8.92 -7.01
N HIS A 232 -19.75 7.81 -7.15
CA HIS A 232 -19.55 6.86 -8.24
C HIS A 232 -20.47 7.19 -9.42
N ILE A 233 -19.95 8.05 -10.30
CA ILE A 233 -20.65 8.50 -11.49
C ILE A 233 -20.60 7.40 -12.56
N CYS A 234 -21.77 6.97 -13.03
CA CYS A 234 -21.85 6.00 -14.12
C CYS A 234 -21.60 6.64 -15.49
N PRO A 235 -20.98 5.92 -16.43
CA PRO A 235 -21.00 6.33 -17.83
C PRO A 235 -22.35 6.09 -18.52
N GLY A 236 -23.14 5.14 -18.01
CA GLY A 236 -24.52 4.87 -18.43
C GLY A 236 -25.54 5.14 -17.32
N GLU A 237 -26.69 4.48 -17.40
CA GLU A 237 -27.70 4.53 -16.32
C GLU A 237 -27.26 3.69 -15.11
N CYS A 238 -27.70 4.09 -13.91
CA CYS A 238 -27.55 3.27 -12.71
C CYS A 238 -28.74 2.32 -12.58
N VAL A 239 -28.51 1.01 -12.61
CA VAL A 239 -29.57 0.00 -12.50
C VAL A 239 -29.23 -0.98 -11.39
N GLY A 240 -29.98 -0.93 -10.29
CA GLY A 240 -29.77 -1.82 -9.14
C GLY A 240 -28.43 -1.59 -8.43
N GLY A 241 -27.88 -0.38 -8.52
CA GLY A 241 -26.60 -0.02 -7.92
C GLY A 241 -25.37 -0.45 -8.71
N ILE A 242 -25.57 -0.80 -9.98
CA ILE A 242 -24.51 -1.14 -10.92
C ILE A 242 -24.64 -0.23 -12.13
N CYS A 243 -23.53 0.35 -12.56
CA CYS A 243 -23.49 1.14 -13.79
C CYS A 243 -23.76 0.24 -15.00
N ALA A 244 -24.84 0.52 -15.72
CA ALA A 244 -25.11 -0.10 -16.99
C ALA A 244 -24.05 0.31 -18.00
N ASN A 245 -23.65 -0.64 -18.86
CA ASN A 245 -22.82 -0.35 -20.02
C ASN A 245 -23.63 0.51 -20.99
N PRO A 246 -23.22 1.75 -21.33
CA PRO A 246 -23.95 2.60 -22.27
C PRO A 246 -23.81 2.11 -23.72
N CYS A 247 -22.92 1.13 -23.98
CA CYS A 247 -22.65 0.64 -25.31
C CYS A 247 -23.65 -0.42 -25.79
N PRO A 248 -23.83 -0.58 -27.12
CA PRO A 248 -24.61 -1.68 -27.69
C PRO A 248 -24.15 -3.06 -27.20
N ALA A 249 -25.04 -4.05 -27.26
CA ALA A 249 -24.69 -5.41 -26.89
C ALA A 249 -23.50 -5.93 -27.71
N GLY A 250 -22.44 -6.40 -27.03
CA GLY A 250 -21.20 -6.85 -27.66
C GLY A 250 -20.07 -5.81 -27.65
N ASP A 251 -20.32 -4.59 -27.18
CA ASP A 251 -19.29 -3.54 -27.03
C ASP A 251 -18.94 -3.29 -25.55
N LEU A 252 -17.75 -2.74 -25.32
CA LEU A 252 -17.22 -2.31 -24.03
C LEU A 252 -17.13 -0.80 -23.99
N PHE A 253 -17.45 -0.20 -22.84
CA PHE A 253 -17.17 1.20 -22.57
C PHE A 253 -15.78 1.36 -21.95
N CYS A 254 -14.85 1.97 -22.69
CA CYS A 254 -13.44 2.11 -22.28
C CYS A 254 -13.06 3.54 -21.92
N ASN A 255 -11.90 3.72 -21.25
CA ASN A 255 -11.39 4.96 -20.64
C ASN A 255 -11.39 6.25 -21.49
N ASN A 256 -11.73 6.20 -22.78
CA ASN A 256 -11.89 7.38 -23.65
C ASN A 256 -13.36 7.68 -23.97
N ASP A 257 -14.29 7.24 -23.10
CA ASP A 257 -15.74 7.35 -23.27
C ASP A 257 -16.26 6.82 -24.61
N MET A 258 -15.56 5.81 -25.16
CA MET A 258 -15.84 5.25 -26.47
C MET A 258 -16.23 3.79 -26.35
N CYS A 259 -17.27 3.42 -27.09
CA CYS A 259 -17.67 2.03 -27.29
C CYS A 259 -16.71 1.35 -28.24
N VAL A 260 -16.10 0.25 -27.80
CA VAL A 260 -15.22 -0.60 -28.60
C VAL A 260 -15.72 -2.02 -28.60
N THR A 261 -15.57 -2.72 -29.72
CA THR A 261 -16.07 -4.10 -29.83
C THR A 261 -15.25 -5.05 -28.95
N ASN A 262 -15.96 -5.85 -28.14
CA ASN A 262 -15.40 -6.69 -27.06
C ASN A 262 -14.66 -7.95 -27.54
N ASN A 263 -14.54 -8.12 -28.86
CA ASN A 263 -13.98 -9.30 -29.52
C ASN A 263 -12.83 -8.93 -30.48
N THR A 264 -12.21 -7.77 -30.27
CA THR A 264 -11.06 -7.31 -31.06
C THR A 264 -9.75 -7.76 -30.44
N GLN A 265 -8.68 -7.81 -31.24
CA GLN A 265 -7.34 -8.17 -30.77
C GLN A 265 -6.86 -7.32 -29.58
N GLY A 266 -7.30 -6.06 -29.48
CA GLY A 266 -6.87 -5.13 -28.42
C GLY A 266 -7.83 -5.02 -27.23
N ASN A 267 -9.03 -5.60 -27.29
CA ASN A 267 -10.06 -5.44 -26.26
C ASN A 267 -10.85 -6.73 -26.03
N CYS A 268 -10.13 -7.85 -25.87
CA CYS A 268 -10.77 -9.16 -25.76
C CYS A 268 -11.40 -9.34 -24.38
N GLY A 269 -12.73 -9.25 -24.28
CA GLY A 269 -13.47 -9.40 -23.03
C GLY A 269 -13.39 -8.21 -22.07
N SER A 270 -12.32 -7.42 -22.10
CA SER A 270 -12.17 -6.18 -21.35
C SER A 270 -11.31 -5.14 -22.08
N CYS A 271 -11.44 -3.88 -21.68
CA CYS A 271 -10.74 -2.75 -22.29
C CYS A 271 -9.22 -2.92 -22.17
N GLY A 272 -8.51 -2.85 -23.30
CA GLY A 272 -7.06 -2.99 -23.34
C GLY A 272 -6.53 -4.40 -23.07
N ASN A 273 -7.39 -5.41 -22.91
CA ASN A 273 -6.95 -6.80 -22.86
C ASN A 273 -6.56 -7.27 -24.27
N ALA A 274 -5.32 -6.97 -24.64
CA ALA A 274 -4.78 -7.30 -25.94
C ALA A 274 -4.30 -8.76 -25.97
N CYS A 275 -4.79 -9.53 -26.95
CA CYS A 275 -4.30 -10.88 -27.20
C CYS A 275 -2.91 -10.82 -27.83
N LEU A 276 -2.08 -11.82 -27.52
CA LEU A 276 -0.71 -11.89 -28.00
C LEU A 276 -0.65 -11.78 -29.53
N PRO A 277 0.14 -10.85 -30.09
CA PRO A 277 0.09 -10.50 -31.51
C PRO A 277 0.76 -11.54 -32.43
N GLY A 278 1.48 -12.51 -31.86
CA GLY A 278 2.37 -13.38 -32.61
C GLY A 278 3.55 -12.64 -33.22
N ASP A 279 4.38 -13.37 -33.95
CA ASP A 279 5.49 -12.82 -34.73
C ASP A 279 5.79 -13.73 -35.95
N THR A 280 7.01 -13.67 -36.49
CA THR A 280 7.41 -14.52 -37.62
C THR A 280 7.58 -16.00 -37.26
N SER A 281 7.74 -16.33 -35.99
CA SER A 281 7.95 -17.68 -35.44
C SER A 281 6.68 -18.29 -34.83
N VAL A 282 5.73 -17.46 -34.39
CA VAL A 282 4.51 -17.92 -33.71
C VAL A 282 3.26 -17.18 -34.19
N GLN A 283 2.11 -17.85 -34.18
CA GLN A 283 0.83 -17.27 -34.59
C GLN A 283 0.22 -16.35 -33.51
N PRO A 284 -0.57 -15.34 -33.87
CA PRO A 284 -1.34 -14.57 -32.90
C PRO A 284 -2.34 -15.45 -32.13
N GLU A 285 -2.61 -15.08 -30.89
CA GLU A 285 -3.84 -15.48 -30.22
C GLU A 285 -5.06 -14.85 -30.89
N VAL A 286 -6.19 -15.54 -30.82
CA VAL A 286 -7.49 -15.06 -31.30
C VAL A 286 -8.44 -14.81 -30.15
N CYS A 287 -9.18 -13.70 -30.21
CA CYS A 287 -10.21 -13.42 -29.23
C CYS A 287 -11.47 -14.24 -29.51
N THR A 288 -11.78 -15.21 -28.65
CA THR A 288 -12.99 -16.03 -28.75
C THR A 288 -13.80 -15.93 -27.46
N ALA A 289 -15.05 -15.47 -27.56
CA ALA A 289 -15.94 -15.30 -26.41
C ALA A 289 -15.34 -14.47 -25.25
N GLY A 290 -14.55 -13.43 -25.58
CA GLY A 290 -13.91 -12.55 -24.60
C GLY A 290 -12.67 -13.14 -23.92
N VAL A 291 -12.13 -14.23 -24.46
CA VAL A 291 -10.89 -14.86 -23.96
C VAL A 291 -9.88 -14.97 -25.10
N CYS A 292 -8.65 -14.55 -24.83
CA CYS A 292 -7.52 -14.78 -25.72
C CYS A 292 -7.14 -16.26 -25.66
N ALA A 293 -7.12 -16.91 -26.81
CA ALA A 293 -6.77 -18.31 -26.90
C ALA A 293 -6.02 -18.59 -28.19
N CYS A 294 -5.18 -19.61 -28.16
CA CYS A 294 -4.52 -20.05 -29.37
C CYS A 294 -5.51 -20.62 -30.39
N PRO A 295 -5.32 -20.32 -31.68
CA PRO A 295 -6.15 -20.86 -32.74
C PRO A 295 -5.99 -22.38 -32.85
N ALA A 296 -7.02 -23.03 -33.38
CA ALA A 296 -6.97 -24.46 -33.65
C ALA A 296 -5.77 -24.81 -34.55
N GLY A 297 -5.00 -25.81 -34.15
CA GLY A 297 -3.77 -26.21 -34.83
C GLY A 297 -2.48 -25.65 -34.23
N TYR A 298 -2.55 -24.67 -33.31
CA TYR A 298 -1.38 -24.06 -32.64
C TYR A 298 -1.55 -24.06 -31.12
N PRO A 299 -1.70 -25.22 -30.46
CA PRO A 299 -2.24 -25.30 -29.10
C PRO A 299 -1.32 -24.78 -27.99
N THR A 300 -0.07 -24.42 -28.29
CA THR A 300 0.94 -24.11 -27.27
C THR A 300 1.36 -22.64 -27.35
N ILE A 301 1.39 -21.95 -26.22
CA ILE A 301 1.94 -20.59 -26.15
C ILE A 301 3.47 -20.67 -26.03
N CYS A 302 4.19 -20.01 -26.95
CA CYS A 302 5.63 -19.80 -26.91
C CYS A 302 5.94 -18.34 -27.22
N GLY A 303 6.71 -17.67 -26.35
CA GLY A 303 7.04 -16.26 -26.52
C GLY A 303 5.80 -15.36 -26.63
N GLU A 304 5.70 -14.63 -27.74
CA GLU A 304 4.63 -13.66 -28.02
C GLU A 304 3.44 -14.26 -28.79
N GLY A 305 3.26 -15.58 -28.80
CA GLY A 305 2.16 -16.19 -29.55
C GLY A 305 2.04 -17.69 -29.41
N CYS A 306 1.40 -18.30 -30.39
CA CYS A 306 0.93 -19.67 -30.41
C CYS A 306 1.65 -20.49 -31.47
N THR A 307 2.06 -21.70 -31.11
CA THR A 307 2.77 -22.63 -31.99
C THR A 307 2.23 -24.06 -31.87
N ASN A 308 2.57 -24.86 -32.87
CA ASN A 308 2.42 -26.30 -32.85
C ASN A 308 3.79 -26.95 -32.73
N LEU A 309 4.13 -27.42 -31.53
CA LEU A 309 5.40 -28.06 -31.27
C LEU A 309 5.66 -29.30 -32.13
N LEU A 310 4.65 -29.85 -32.82
CA LEU A 310 4.80 -31.05 -33.65
C LEU A 310 5.38 -30.76 -35.04
N ASN A 311 5.28 -29.52 -35.54
CA ASN A 311 5.67 -29.18 -36.90
C ASN A 311 6.22 -27.77 -37.08
N ASP A 312 6.30 -26.97 -36.02
CA ASP A 312 6.96 -25.67 -36.08
C ASP A 312 8.48 -25.82 -36.05
N HIS A 313 9.13 -25.33 -37.11
CA HIS A 313 10.56 -25.28 -37.25
C HIS A 313 11.25 -24.45 -36.16
N TYR A 314 10.63 -23.39 -35.65
CA TYR A 314 11.23 -22.52 -34.63
C TYR A 314 11.00 -23.01 -33.19
N ASN A 315 10.05 -23.94 -32.98
CA ASN A 315 9.59 -24.39 -31.67
C ASN A 315 9.38 -25.92 -31.63
N CYS A 316 10.28 -26.70 -32.22
CA CYS A 316 10.02 -28.13 -32.41
C CYS A 316 10.21 -28.93 -31.12
N GLY A 317 9.15 -29.57 -30.63
CA GLY A 317 9.17 -30.34 -29.38
C GLY A 317 9.20 -29.48 -28.10
N SER A 318 9.69 -28.24 -28.17
CA SER A 318 9.66 -27.24 -27.10
C SER A 318 9.79 -25.82 -27.66
N CYS A 319 9.35 -24.82 -26.90
CA CYS A 319 9.54 -23.41 -27.29
C CYS A 319 11.02 -23.09 -27.53
N ASP A 320 11.28 -22.21 -28.51
CA ASP A 320 12.61 -21.75 -28.93
C ASP A 320 13.59 -22.84 -29.39
N HIS A 321 13.11 -24.07 -29.64
CA HIS A 321 13.93 -25.15 -30.20
C HIS A 321 13.85 -25.13 -31.73
N ILE A 322 14.77 -24.36 -32.32
CA ILE A 322 14.89 -24.22 -33.77
C ILE A 322 15.52 -25.48 -34.36
N CYS A 323 14.81 -26.13 -35.28
CA CYS A 323 15.36 -27.24 -36.03
C CYS A 323 16.27 -26.76 -37.16
N PRO A 324 17.37 -27.45 -37.43
CA PRO A 324 18.14 -27.20 -38.65
C PRO A 324 17.45 -27.73 -39.91
N GLY A 325 16.62 -28.77 -39.76
CA GLY A 325 15.75 -29.32 -40.79
C GLY A 325 14.27 -29.02 -40.54
N GLU A 326 13.39 -29.83 -41.11
CA GLU A 326 11.96 -29.78 -40.81
C GLU A 326 11.66 -30.33 -39.41
N CYS A 327 10.61 -29.79 -38.77
CA CYS A 327 10.06 -30.38 -37.56
C CYS A 327 9.01 -31.43 -37.95
N VAL A 328 9.21 -32.69 -37.55
CA VAL A 328 8.27 -33.78 -37.84
C VAL A 328 7.94 -34.52 -36.56
N GLY A 329 6.69 -34.39 -36.10
CA GLY A 329 6.22 -35.05 -34.87
C GLY A 329 6.92 -34.53 -33.61
N GLY A 330 7.39 -33.29 -33.62
CA GLY A 330 8.10 -32.65 -32.50
C GLY A 330 9.56 -33.07 -32.35
N ILE A 331 10.12 -33.67 -33.40
CA ILE A 331 11.53 -34.03 -33.49
C ILE A 331 12.10 -33.36 -34.73
N CYS A 332 13.27 -32.74 -34.60
CA CYS A 332 14.00 -32.23 -35.74
C CYS A 332 14.40 -33.38 -36.67
N ALA A 333 13.85 -33.39 -37.87
CA ALA A 333 14.30 -34.30 -38.91
C ALA A 333 15.77 -33.98 -39.22
N ASN A 334 16.58 -35.04 -39.33
CA ASN A 334 17.96 -34.90 -39.79
C ASN A 334 17.92 -34.38 -41.25
N PRO A 335 18.43 -33.17 -41.53
CA PRO A 335 18.43 -32.63 -42.90
C PRO A 335 19.44 -33.33 -43.81
N CYS A 336 20.29 -34.20 -43.26
CA CYS A 336 21.35 -34.87 -44.01
C CYS A 336 20.85 -36.08 -44.83
N PRO A 337 21.53 -36.40 -45.94
CA PRO A 337 21.29 -37.63 -46.69
C PRO A 337 21.37 -38.89 -45.82
N ALA A 338 20.71 -39.97 -46.25
CA ALA A 338 20.76 -41.24 -45.55
C ALA A 338 22.21 -41.74 -45.39
N GLY A 339 22.62 -42.05 -44.15
CA GLY A 339 23.99 -42.45 -43.80
C GLY A 339 24.85 -41.34 -43.19
N ASP A 340 24.36 -40.10 -43.18
CA ASP A 340 25.05 -38.96 -42.56
C ASP A 340 24.36 -38.54 -41.25
N LEU A 341 25.15 -37.97 -40.34
CA LEU A 341 24.75 -37.36 -39.09
C LEU A 341 24.78 -35.84 -39.22
N PHE A 342 23.82 -35.18 -38.58
CA PHE A 342 23.86 -33.74 -38.40
C PHE A 342 24.61 -33.41 -37.11
N CYS A 343 25.82 -32.87 -37.24
CA CYS A 343 26.70 -32.59 -36.10
C CYS A 343 26.89 -31.08 -35.89
N ASN A 344 27.44 -30.70 -34.73
CA ASN A 344 27.62 -29.30 -34.33
C ASN A 344 28.17 -28.42 -35.47
N ASN A 345 27.61 -27.22 -35.62
CA ASN A 345 27.82 -26.24 -36.70
C ASN A 345 27.09 -26.52 -38.02
N ASP A 346 25.95 -27.19 -37.96
CA ASP A 346 25.05 -27.38 -39.09
C ASP A 346 25.63 -28.12 -40.30
N MET A 347 26.58 -29.04 -40.06
CA MET A 347 27.26 -29.78 -41.11
C MET A 347 26.88 -31.26 -41.09
N CYS A 348 26.59 -31.79 -42.27
CA CYS A 348 26.43 -33.23 -42.49
C CYS A 348 27.79 -33.92 -42.51
N VAL A 349 27.97 -34.92 -41.65
CA VAL A 349 29.17 -35.77 -41.59
C VAL A 349 28.78 -37.23 -41.68
N THR A 350 29.60 -38.04 -42.34
CA THR A 350 29.27 -39.45 -42.56
C THR A 350 29.36 -40.25 -41.25
N ASN A 351 28.30 -41.02 -40.95
CA ASN A 351 28.10 -41.80 -39.71
C ASN A 351 29.01 -43.06 -39.58
N ASN A 352 29.91 -43.26 -40.53
CA ASN A 352 30.80 -44.42 -40.56
C ASN A 352 32.29 -44.03 -40.54
N THR A 353 32.58 -42.79 -40.17
CA THR A 353 33.95 -42.31 -40.00
C THR A 353 34.47 -42.65 -38.61
N ILE A 354 35.79 -42.78 -38.47
CA ILE A 354 36.43 -43.07 -37.19
C ILE A 354 36.15 -42.02 -36.11
N ASN A 355 35.75 -40.80 -36.50
CA ASN A 355 35.47 -39.69 -35.58
C ASN A 355 33.96 -39.49 -35.29
N ASN A 356 33.06 -40.15 -36.03
CA ASN A 356 31.61 -39.98 -35.91
C ASN A 356 30.89 -41.32 -36.08
N CYS A 357 31.35 -42.35 -35.36
CA CYS A 357 30.81 -43.68 -35.48
C CYS A 357 29.53 -43.84 -34.64
N GLY A 358 28.37 -43.91 -35.31
CA GLY A 358 27.07 -44.04 -34.67
C GLY A 358 26.47 -42.71 -34.20
N SER A 359 27.30 -41.80 -33.69
CA SER A 359 26.91 -40.45 -33.26
C SER A 359 28.03 -39.43 -33.43
N CYS A 360 27.67 -38.14 -33.39
CA CYS A 360 28.59 -37.03 -33.55
C CYS A 360 29.69 -37.04 -32.48
N GLY A 361 30.96 -37.01 -32.92
CA GLY A 361 32.11 -37.04 -32.02
C GLY A 361 32.34 -38.39 -31.31
N SER A 362 31.56 -39.43 -31.63
CA SER A 362 31.84 -40.79 -31.16
C SER A 362 33.03 -41.35 -31.92
N MET A 363 34.21 -41.11 -31.36
CA MET A 363 35.48 -41.52 -31.92
C MET A 363 35.78 -42.97 -31.54
N CYS A 364 36.14 -43.81 -32.52
CA CYS A 364 36.69 -45.13 -32.25
C CYS A 364 38.16 -45.03 -31.87
N LEU A 365 38.63 -45.99 -31.08
CA LEU A 365 40.01 -46.00 -30.60
C LEU A 365 41.00 -45.94 -31.79
N PRO A 366 41.90 -44.95 -31.82
CA PRO A 366 42.71 -44.65 -33.00
C PRO A 366 43.88 -45.63 -33.21
N GLY A 367 44.11 -46.54 -32.27
CA GLY A 367 45.30 -47.37 -32.24
C GLY A 367 46.56 -46.59 -31.92
N ASP A 368 47.68 -47.30 -31.90
CA ASP A 368 49.02 -46.71 -31.80
C ASP A 368 50.06 -47.62 -32.48
N THR A 369 51.34 -47.48 -32.13
CA THR A 369 52.40 -48.33 -32.70
C THR A 369 52.37 -49.79 -32.24
N SER A 370 51.67 -50.09 -31.16
CA SER A 370 51.54 -51.42 -30.53
C SER A 370 50.19 -52.08 -30.81
N VAL A 371 49.14 -51.32 -31.14
CA VAL A 371 47.78 -51.83 -31.38
C VAL A 371 47.12 -51.18 -32.59
N GLN A 372 46.26 -51.92 -33.30
CA GLN A 372 45.54 -51.45 -34.47
C GLN A 372 44.36 -50.53 -34.08
N PRO A 373 43.94 -49.58 -34.95
CA PRO A 373 42.72 -48.83 -34.73
C PRO A 373 41.48 -49.73 -34.74
N GLU A 374 40.45 -49.32 -34.00
CA GLU A 374 39.09 -49.79 -34.22
C GLU A 374 38.56 -49.29 -35.57
N VAL A 375 37.61 -50.04 -36.14
CA VAL A 375 36.89 -49.66 -37.35
C VAL A 375 35.42 -49.38 -37.03
N CYS A 376 34.84 -48.38 -37.67
CA CYS A 376 33.42 -48.11 -37.54
C CYS A 376 32.61 -49.00 -38.47
N THR A 377 31.85 -49.94 -37.90
CA THR A 377 30.97 -50.84 -38.68
C THR A 377 29.53 -50.68 -38.20
N ALA A 378 28.64 -50.27 -39.11
CA ALA A 378 27.22 -50.06 -38.81
C ALA A 378 26.95 -49.13 -37.60
N GLY A 379 27.78 -48.09 -37.42
CA GLY A 379 27.65 -47.13 -36.33
C GLY A 379 28.17 -47.63 -34.97
N VAL A 380 28.97 -48.71 -34.97
CA VAL A 380 29.59 -49.26 -33.76
C VAL A 380 31.08 -49.41 -33.99
N CYS A 381 31.87 -48.92 -33.03
CA CYS A 381 33.31 -49.14 -33.01
C CYS A 381 33.60 -50.60 -32.64
N ALA A 382 34.38 -51.27 -33.47
CA ALA A 382 34.73 -52.66 -33.26
C ALA A 382 36.15 -52.95 -33.75
N CYS A 383 36.79 -53.92 -33.13
CA CYS A 383 38.08 -54.38 -33.60
C CYS A 383 38.00 -55.06 -34.98
N PRO A 384 38.96 -54.79 -35.88
CA PRO A 384 39.01 -55.43 -37.18
C PRO A 384 39.25 -56.94 -37.06
N ALA A 385 38.78 -57.68 -38.07
CA ALA A 385 39.01 -59.12 -38.14
C ALA A 385 40.52 -59.44 -38.07
N GLY A 386 40.90 -60.35 -37.18
CA GLY A 386 42.28 -60.72 -36.93
C GLY A 386 42.92 -60.03 -35.71
N TYR A 387 42.28 -59.02 -35.11
CA TYR A 387 42.75 -58.32 -33.90
C TYR A 387 41.66 -58.25 -32.83
N PRO A 388 41.15 -59.39 -32.34
CA PRO A 388 39.86 -59.45 -31.63
C PRO A 388 39.86 -58.83 -30.22
N THR A 389 41.01 -58.41 -29.69
CA THR A 389 41.13 -58.00 -28.28
C THR A 389 41.48 -56.52 -28.19
N ILE A 390 40.73 -55.77 -27.38
CA ILE A 390 41.08 -54.38 -27.06
C ILE A 390 42.18 -54.37 -25.99
N CYS A 391 43.30 -53.71 -26.27
CA CYS A 391 44.38 -53.43 -25.34
C CYS A 391 44.79 -51.96 -25.48
N GLY A 392 44.76 -51.21 -24.37
CA GLY A 392 45.06 -49.78 -24.38
C GLY A 392 44.16 -48.99 -25.34
N GLU A 393 44.78 -48.27 -26.27
CA GLU A 393 44.14 -47.36 -27.23
C GLU A 393 43.74 -48.05 -28.55
N GLY A 394 43.62 -49.38 -28.59
CA GLY A 394 43.27 -50.09 -29.81
C GLY A 394 43.17 -51.60 -29.70
N CYS A 395 43.27 -52.27 -30.84
CA CYS A 395 42.98 -53.67 -31.05
C CYS A 395 44.24 -54.48 -31.36
N THR A 396 44.38 -55.63 -30.71
CA THR A 396 45.52 -56.52 -30.90
C THR A 396 45.08 -57.98 -31.04
N ASN A 397 46.00 -58.80 -31.54
CA ASN A 397 45.90 -60.25 -31.51
C ASN A 397 46.91 -60.80 -30.51
N LEU A 398 46.41 -61.21 -29.35
CA LEU A 398 47.23 -61.76 -28.28
C LEU A 398 48.02 -63.01 -28.69
N LEU A 399 47.72 -63.65 -29.83
CA LEU A 399 48.41 -64.86 -30.28
C LEU A 399 49.73 -64.59 -31.00
N ASN A 400 49.93 -63.38 -31.54
CA ASN A 400 51.11 -63.08 -32.36
C ASN A 400 51.62 -61.64 -32.24
N ASP A 401 50.97 -60.78 -31.46
CA ASP A 401 51.48 -59.44 -31.19
C ASP A 401 52.63 -59.49 -30.18
N HIS A 402 53.78 -59.00 -30.60
CA HIS A 402 54.99 -58.86 -29.80
C HIS A 402 54.79 -57.96 -28.57
N TYR A 403 53.96 -56.92 -28.66
CA TYR A 403 53.73 -55.98 -27.56
C TYR A 403 52.63 -56.42 -26.58
N ASN A 404 51.78 -57.37 -26.98
CA ASN A 404 50.60 -57.81 -26.23
C ASN A 404 50.48 -59.34 -26.24
N CYS A 405 51.58 -60.08 -26.03
CA CYS A 405 51.57 -61.52 -26.23
C CYS A 405 50.89 -62.25 -25.07
N GLY A 406 49.76 -62.93 -25.31
CA GLY A 406 49.01 -63.67 -24.29
C GLY A 406 48.19 -62.79 -23.33
N SER A 407 48.57 -61.52 -23.15
CA SER A 407 47.81 -60.49 -22.43
C SER A 407 48.22 -59.09 -22.90
N CYS A 408 47.38 -58.08 -22.65
CA CYS A 408 47.71 -56.68 -22.92
C CYS A 408 49.00 -56.26 -22.22
N ASP A 409 49.79 -55.40 -22.88
CA ASP A 409 51.07 -54.84 -22.40
C ASP A 409 52.16 -55.88 -22.06
N HIS A 410 52.01 -57.13 -22.49
CA HIS A 410 53.03 -58.16 -22.31
C HIS A 410 53.97 -58.22 -23.51
N ILE A 411 55.04 -57.40 -23.43
CA ILE A 411 56.07 -57.30 -24.46
C ILE A 411 57.00 -58.50 -24.40
N CYS A 412 57.11 -59.25 -25.50
CA CYS A 412 58.05 -60.34 -25.60
C CYS A 412 59.47 -59.86 -25.89
N PRO A 413 60.50 -60.45 -25.28
CA PRO A 413 61.89 -60.26 -25.71
C PRO A 413 62.19 -60.86 -27.10
N GLY A 414 61.36 -61.81 -27.55
CA GLY A 414 61.41 -62.47 -28.86
C GLY A 414 60.08 -62.37 -29.63
N GLU A 415 59.84 -63.28 -30.58
CA GLU A 415 58.56 -63.33 -31.30
C GLU A 415 57.44 -63.86 -30.39
N CYS A 416 56.21 -63.37 -30.60
CA CYS A 416 55.02 -63.94 -29.98
C CYS A 416 54.48 -65.06 -30.89
N VAL A 417 54.40 -66.29 -30.37
CA VAL A 417 53.87 -67.44 -31.12
C VAL A 417 52.84 -68.17 -30.29
N GLY A 418 51.58 -68.13 -30.73
CA GLY A 418 50.47 -68.78 -30.04
C GLY A 418 50.15 -68.17 -28.66
N GLY A 419 50.48 -66.89 -28.46
CA GLY A 419 50.28 -66.18 -27.19
C GLY A 419 51.33 -66.47 -26.12
N ILE A 420 52.47 -67.03 -26.53
CA ILE A 420 53.62 -67.29 -25.67
C ILE A 420 54.85 -66.65 -26.32
N CYS A 421 55.67 -65.97 -25.50
CA CYS A 421 56.94 -65.45 -25.97
C CYS A 421 57.88 -66.59 -26.34
N ALA A 422 58.21 -66.71 -27.62
CA ALA A 422 59.24 -67.62 -28.07
C ALA A 422 60.60 -67.17 -27.53
N ASN A 423 61.44 -68.13 -27.15
CA ASN A 423 62.79 -67.88 -26.68
C ASN A 423 63.59 -67.17 -27.80
N PRO A 424 64.04 -65.91 -27.61
CA PRO A 424 64.80 -65.17 -28.63
C PRO A 424 66.22 -65.70 -28.83
N CYS A 425 66.66 -66.66 -28.00
CA CYS A 425 68.04 -67.10 -28.02
C CYS A 425 68.33 -68.13 -29.12
N PRO A 426 69.53 -68.07 -29.75
CA PRO A 426 69.99 -69.09 -30.68
C PRO A 426 69.96 -70.51 -30.08
N ALA A 427 69.89 -71.53 -30.93
CA ALA A 427 69.95 -72.92 -30.49
C ALA A 427 71.17 -73.18 -29.58
N GLY A 428 70.95 -73.80 -28.42
CA GLY A 428 71.97 -74.00 -27.38
C GLY A 428 72.02 -72.91 -26.31
N TYR A 429 71.13 -71.92 -26.36
CA TYR A 429 71.02 -70.85 -25.36
C TYR A 429 69.61 -70.76 -24.75
N LEU A 430 69.55 -70.39 -23.48
CA LEU A 430 68.34 -70.15 -22.70
C LEU A 430 68.23 -68.65 -22.41
N PHE A 431 67.06 -68.07 -22.62
CA PHE A 431 66.78 -66.72 -22.15
C PHE A 431 66.42 -66.77 -20.68
N CYS A 432 67.31 -66.29 -19.81
CA CYS A 432 67.13 -66.36 -18.36
C CYS A 432 66.95 -64.96 -17.76
N ASN A 433 66.03 -64.86 -16.80
CA ASN A 433 65.79 -63.66 -16.00
C ASN A 433 65.50 -62.39 -16.82
N GLY A 434 64.86 -62.51 -17.99
CA GLY A 434 64.35 -61.35 -18.72
C GLY A 434 65.37 -60.54 -19.54
N ASP A 435 66.67 -60.82 -19.43
CA ASP A 435 67.69 -59.86 -19.90
C ASP A 435 68.78 -60.44 -20.81
N ALA A 436 69.08 -61.74 -20.79
CA ALA A 436 70.20 -62.29 -21.57
C ALA A 436 70.10 -63.78 -21.95
N CYS A 437 70.76 -64.12 -23.06
CA CYS A 437 70.95 -65.49 -23.52
C CYS A 437 72.16 -66.14 -22.84
N PHE A 438 71.91 -67.20 -22.08
CA PHE A 438 72.94 -68.01 -21.42
C PHE A 438 73.07 -69.37 -22.11
N GLN A 439 74.30 -69.85 -22.27
CA GLN A 439 74.52 -71.19 -22.82
C GLN A 439 73.86 -72.25 -21.93
N ASN A 440 73.07 -73.12 -22.56
CA ASN A 440 72.25 -74.15 -21.89
C ASN A 440 73.05 -75.39 -21.44
N ASN A 441 74.36 -75.36 -21.64
CA ASN A 441 75.30 -76.41 -21.30
C ASN A 441 76.30 -75.96 -20.22
N THR A 442 76.02 -74.83 -19.55
CA THR A 442 76.88 -74.33 -18.46
C THR A 442 76.56 -75.05 -17.16
N LEU A 443 77.55 -75.12 -16.27
CA LEU A 443 77.40 -75.67 -14.92
C LEU A 443 76.35 -74.93 -14.07
N THR A 444 75.92 -73.73 -14.46
CA THR A 444 74.89 -72.93 -13.74
C THR A 444 73.52 -72.92 -14.42
N ASN A 445 73.42 -73.31 -15.69
CA ASN A 445 72.17 -73.29 -16.47
C ASN A 445 72.07 -74.57 -17.33
N CYS A 446 72.24 -75.73 -16.72
CA CYS A 446 72.24 -76.99 -17.44
C CYS A 446 70.82 -77.40 -17.84
N GLY A 447 70.44 -77.22 -19.11
CA GLY A 447 69.11 -77.58 -19.64
C GLY A 447 67.98 -76.60 -19.28
N SER A 448 68.04 -75.92 -18.14
CA SER A 448 67.12 -74.84 -17.76
C SER A 448 67.83 -73.75 -16.95
N CYS A 449 67.24 -72.56 -16.90
CA CYS A 449 67.78 -71.41 -16.19
C CYS A 449 67.94 -71.72 -14.69
N GLY A 450 69.13 -71.49 -14.14
CA GLY A 450 69.42 -71.72 -12.72
C GLY A 450 69.58 -73.19 -12.32
N ASN A 451 69.51 -74.14 -13.26
CA ASN A 451 69.80 -75.55 -12.97
C ASN A 451 71.32 -75.76 -12.85
N ALA A 452 71.84 -75.53 -11.64
CA ALA A 452 73.27 -75.63 -11.36
C ALA A 452 73.71 -77.07 -11.03
N CYS A 453 74.69 -77.57 -11.76
CA CYS A 453 75.29 -78.88 -11.52
C CYS A 453 76.20 -78.89 -10.30
N PHE A 454 76.26 -80.03 -9.63
CA PHE A 454 77.07 -80.17 -8.43
C PHE A 454 78.56 -80.00 -8.75
N MET A 455 79.21 -78.98 -8.18
CA MET A 455 80.61 -78.61 -8.46
C MET A 455 81.65 -79.53 -7.78
N GLY A 456 81.22 -80.64 -7.18
CA GLY A 456 82.09 -81.58 -6.48
C GLY A 456 82.37 -81.19 -5.03
N SER A 457 82.96 -82.12 -4.29
CA SER A 457 83.50 -81.89 -2.94
C SER A 457 84.78 -82.70 -2.74
N THR A 458 85.39 -82.64 -1.55
CA THR A 458 86.58 -83.44 -1.24
C THR A 458 86.32 -84.95 -1.29
N THR A 459 85.06 -85.40 -1.24
CA THR A 459 84.69 -86.82 -1.21
C THR A 459 83.85 -87.29 -2.41
N LEU A 460 83.41 -86.39 -3.30
CA LEU A 460 82.62 -86.73 -4.49
C LEU A 460 83.03 -85.90 -5.71
N PRO A 461 83.10 -86.50 -6.91
CA PRO A 461 83.49 -85.79 -8.13
C PRO A 461 82.45 -84.74 -8.53
N ALA A 462 82.91 -83.72 -9.25
CA ALA A 462 82.05 -82.71 -9.86
C ALA A 462 81.23 -83.31 -11.02
N GLN A 463 79.98 -82.91 -11.12
CA GLN A 463 79.12 -83.21 -12.27
C GLN A 463 79.49 -82.32 -13.45
N VAL A 464 79.24 -82.82 -14.66
CA VAL A 464 79.34 -82.03 -15.89
C VAL A 464 77.96 -81.90 -16.52
N CYS A 465 77.71 -80.76 -17.16
CA CYS A 465 76.48 -80.59 -17.92
C CYS A 465 76.60 -81.30 -19.27
N THR A 466 75.81 -82.35 -19.48
CA THR A 466 75.77 -83.09 -20.75
C THR A 466 74.32 -83.18 -21.24
N ASN A 467 74.05 -82.67 -22.43
CA ASN A 467 72.71 -82.66 -23.06
C ASN A 467 71.59 -82.11 -22.15
N GLY A 468 71.89 -81.08 -21.35
CA GLY A 468 70.92 -80.45 -20.46
C GLY A 468 70.65 -81.18 -19.15
N ALA A 469 71.46 -82.19 -18.80
CA ALA A 469 71.42 -82.87 -17.50
C ALA A 469 72.79 -82.84 -16.81
N CYS A 470 72.78 -82.71 -15.49
CA CYS A 470 73.98 -82.81 -14.66
C CYS A 470 74.29 -84.29 -14.41
N VAL A 471 75.43 -84.77 -14.92
CA VAL A 471 75.85 -86.19 -14.86
C VAL A 471 77.20 -86.36 -14.19
#